data_AF-N8QBG4-F1
#
_entry.id   AF-N8QBG4-F1
#
_cell.length_a   1.000
_cell.length_b   1.000
_cell.length_c   1.000
_cell.angle_alpha   90.00
_cell.angle_beta   90.00
_cell.angle_gamma   90.00
#
_symmetry.space_group_name_H-M   'P 1'
#
loop_
_entity.id
_entity.type
_entity.pdbx_description
1 polymer ?
#
loop_
_entity_poly.entity_id
_entity_poly.type
_entity_poly.pdbx_seq_one_letter_code
_entity_poly.pdbx_strand_id
1 'polypeptide(L)' 'MDKYITSNCVCDIFKITKRTLNRWEVKSPWGIPFPAPALKSDGGTMKRYLTEDVMKWEQECSNLEVEQKAI' A
#
# COMPACT_ATOMS: atom_id res chain seq x y z
N MET A 1 -7.75 -12.91 -8.84
CA MET A 1 -7.72 -11.81 -7.87
C MET A 1 -8.60 -10.69 -8.40
N ASP A 2 -9.34 -10.01 -7.54
CA ASP A 2 -10.05 -8.80 -7.96
C ASP A 2 -9.06 -7.77 -8.48
N LYS A 3 -9.44 -7.05 -9.54
CA LYS A 3 -8.60 -6.00 -10.15
C LYS A 3 -8.29 -4.88 -9.16
N TYR A 4 -9.17 -4.67 -8.18
CA TYR A 4 -9.05 -3.61 -7.18
C TYR A 4 -9.23 -4.15 -5.77
N ILE A 5 -8.44 -3.64 -4.83
CA ILE A 5 -8.63 -3.84 -3.39
C ILE A 5 -8.99 -2.52 -2.71
N THR A 6 -9.78 -2.59 -1.64
CA THR A 6 -10.18 -1.42 -0.87
C THR A 6 -9.14 -1.06 0.19
N SER A 7 -9.17 0.17 0.68
CA SER A 7 -8.34 0.59 1.81
C SER A 7 -8.51 -0.28 3.06
N ASN A 8 -9.71 -0.82 3.31
CA ASN A 8 -9.92 -1.79 4.40
C ASN A 8 -9.12 -3.07 4.17
N CYS A 9 -9.20 -3.63 2.97
CA CYS A 9 -8.49 -4.86 2.63
C CYS A 9 -6.97 -4.66 2.73
N VAL A 10 -6.44 -3.53 2.26
CA VAL A 10 -5.03 -3.15 2.44
C VAL A 10 -4.66 -3.09 3.94
N CYS A 11 -5.49 -2.43 4.76
CA CYS A 11 -5.29 -2.40 6.21
C CYS A 11 -5.26 -3.80 6.84
N ASP A 12 -6.12 -4.70 6.39
CA ASP A 12 -6.20 -6.07 6.90
C ASP A 12 -5.02 -6.95 6.47
N ILE A 13 -4.50 -6.75 5.25
CA ILE A 13 -3.33 -7.46 4.70
C ILE A 13 -2.07 -7.05 5.47
N PHE A 14 -1.80 -5.76 5.56
CA PHE A 14 -0.59 -5.23 6.20
C PHE A 14 -0.71 -5.09 7.72
N LYS A 15 -1.87 -5.43 8.30
CA LYS A 15 -2.18 -5.24 9.73
C LYS A 15 -1.92 -3.81 10.20
N ILE A 16 -2.28 -2.83 9.37
CA ILE A 16 -2.11 -1.41 9.65
C ILE A 16 -3.46 -0.70 9.78
N THR A 17 -3.45 0.51 10.34
CA THR A 17 -4.63 1.37 10.38
C THR A 17 -4.75 2.23 9.13
N LYS A 18 -5.94 2.75 8.84
CA LYS A 18 -6.17 3.73 7.76
C LYS A 18 -5.32 4.98 7.89
N ARG A 19 -4.99 5.37 9.13
CA ARG A 19 -4.11 6.53 9.41
C ARG A 19 -2.68 6.23 8.98
N THR A 20 -2.20 5.02 9.24
CA THR A 20 -0.88 4.54 8.77
C THR A 20 -0.86 4.46 7.25
N LEU A 21 -1.90 3.91 6.63
CA LEU A 21 -2.02 3.83 5.17
C LEU A 21 -1.96 5.22 4.51
N ASN A 22 -2.72 6.19 5.03
CA ASN A 22 -2.65 7.58 4.55
C ASN A 22 -1.27 8.22 4.73
N ARG A 23 -0.52 7.83 5.76
CA ARG A 23 0.87 8.29 5.93
C ARG A 23 1.79 7.63 4.91
N TRP A 24 1.62 6.35 4.61
CA TRP A 24 2.44 5.65 3.63
C TRP A 24 2.29 6.21 2.21
N GLU A 25 1.12 6.77 1.87
CA GLU A 25 0.93 7.52 0.62
C GLU A 25 1.87 8.75 0.51
N VAL A 26 2.33 9.30 1.64
CA VAL A 26 3.25 10.46 1.69
C VAL A 26 4.68 10.03 1.98
N LYS A 27 4.87 9.15 2.97
CA LYS A 27 6.16 8.67 3.45
C LYS A 27 6.00 7.29 4.08
N SER A 28 6.51 6.26 3.41
CA SER A 28 6.56 4.91 3.96
C SER A 28 7.86 4.66 4.74
N PRO A 29 7.89 3.63 5.62
CA PRO A 29 9.10 3.19 6.31
C PRO A 29 10.23 2.78 5.35
N TRP A 30 9.89 2.21 4.20
CA TRP A 30 10.85 1.70 3.20
C TRP A 30 11.36 2.78 2.24
N GLY A 31 10.91 4.04 2.39
CA GLY A 31 11.28 5.14 1.50
C GLY A 31 10.56 5.16 0.15
N ILE A 32 9.82 4.10 -0.19
CA ILE A 32 8.98 4.01 -1.40
C ILE A 32 7.54 4.37 -1.03
N PRO A 33 6.96 5.46 -1.55
CA PRO A 33 5.58 5.84 -1.24
C PRO A 33 4.59 4.74 -1.68
N PHE A 34 3.56 4.52 -0.87
CA PHE A 34 2.51 3.55 -1.19
C PHE A 34 1.76 3.99 -2.46
N PRO A 35 1.32 3.05 -3.32
CA PRO A 35 0.65 3.39 -4.57
C PRO A 35 -0.59 4.25 -4.35
N ALA A 36 -0.75 5.23 -5.23
CA ALA A 36 -1.92 6.09 -5.21
C ALA A 36 -3.19 5.29 -5.52
N PRO A 37 -4.34 5.63 -4.90
CA PRO A 37 -5.59 4.95 -5.21
C PRO A 37 -6.01 5.22 -6.65
N ALA A 38 -6.28 4.15 -7.40
CA ALA A 38 -6.77 4.20 -8.78
C ALA A 38 -8.14 4.88 -8.88
N LEU A 39 -8.98 4.72 -7.85
CA LEU A 39 -10.20 5.48 -7.69
C LEU A 39 -10.12 6.26 -6.38
N LYS A 40 -10.02 7.59 -6.52
CA LYS A 40 -10.09 8.51 -5.39
C LYS A 40 -11.46 8.40 -4.74
N SER A 41 -11.45 8.47 -3.42
CA SER A 41 -12.64 8.59 -2.59
C SER A 41 -13.29 9.95 -2.84
N ASP A 42 -14.42 10.01 -3.54
CA ASP A 42 -15.31 11.17 -3.49
C ASP A 42 -16.37 10.94 -2.40
N GLY A 43 -16.47 11.86 -1.44
CA GLY A 43 -17.57 11.90 -0.47
C GLY A 43 -17.67 10.75 0.55
N GLY A 44 -16.55 10.17 1.01
CA GLY A 44 -16.55 9.16 2.10
C GLY A 44 -16.56 7.70 1.63
N THR A 45 -16.51 7.47 0.32
CA THR A 45 -16.36 6.12 -0.27
C THR A 45 -14.96 5.57 -0.02
N MET A 46 -14.80 4.26 0.11
CA MET A 46 -13.47 3.64 0.31
C MET A 46 -12.57 3.87 -0.92
N LYS A 47 -11.33 4.31 -0.67
CA LYS A 47 -10.26 4.32 -1.69
C LYS A 47 -10.08 2.91 -2.26
N ARG A 48 -9.94 2.82 -3.59
CA ARG A 48 -9.63 1.56 -4.27
C ARG A 48 -8.25 1.65 -4.90
N TYR A 49 -7.44 0.63 -4.65
CA TYR A 49 -6.09 0.47 -5.14
C TYR A 49 -6.07 -0.65 -6.17
N LEU A 50 -5.22 -0.55 -7.19
CA LEU A 50 -4.98 -1.67 -8.08
C LEU A 50 -4.21 -2.76 -7.32
N THR A 51 -4.71 -3.98 -7.38
CA THR A 51 -4.07 -5.12 -6.70
C THR A 51 -2.64 -5.30 -7.18
N GLU A 52 -2.40 -5.13 -8.48
CA GLU A 52 -1.08 -5.22 -9.11
C GLU A 52 -0.10 -4.17 -8.56
N ASP A 53 -0.55 -2.93 -8.37
CA ASP A 53 0.31 -1.86 -7.84
C ASP A 53 0.71 -2.13 -6.38
N VAL A 54 -0.23 -2.63 -5.57
CA VAL A 54 0.04 -2.98 -4.17
C VAL A 54 1.01 -4.15 -4.07
N MET A 55 0.84 -5.18 -4.92
CA MET A 55 1.75 -6.32 -4.98
C MET A 55 3.16 -5.90 -5.44
N LYS A 56 3.24 -5.05 -6.46
CA LYS A 56 4.52 -4.54 -6.95
C LYS A 56 5.24 -3.73 -5.87
N TRP A 57 4.51 -2.86 -5.17
CA TRP A 57 5.04 -2.09 -4.06
C TRP A 57 5.53 -2.98 -2.91
N GLU A 58 4.76 -4.01 -2.54
CA GLU A 58 5.15 -4.98 -1.53
C GLU A 58 6.43 -5.72 -1.92
N GLN A 59 6.55 -6.13 -3.19
CA GLN A 59 7.74 -6.79 -3.70
C GLN A 59 8.97 -5.87 -3.69
N GLU A 60 8.81 -4.60 -4.07
CA GLU A 60 9.88 -3.59 -3.99
C GLU A 60 10.33 -3.38 -2.53
N CYS A 61 9.39 -3.29 -1.58
CA CYS A 61 9.70 -3.18 -0.16
C CYS A 61 10.40 -4.44 0.39
N SER A 62 9.93 -5.62 0.01
CA SER A 62 10.53 -6.89 0.45
C SER A 62 11.96 -7.06 -0.08
N ASN A 63 12.24 -6.64 -1.30
CA ASN A 63 13.59 -6.68 -1.86
C ASN A 63 14.54 -5.77 -1.07
N LEU A 64 14.08 -4.58 -0.66
CA LEU A 64 14.85 -3.66 0.18
C LEU A 64 15.14 -4.24 1.58
N GLU A 65 14.21 -4.98 2.17
CA GLU A 65 14.45 -5.64 3.46
C GLU A 65 15.47 -6.78 3.35
N VAL A 66 15.47 -7.53 2.25
CA VAL A 66 16.48 -8.55 1.98
C VAL A 66 17.85 -7.90 1.79
N GLU A 67 17.92 -6.80 1.06
CA GLU A 67 19.16 -6.06 0.83
C GLU A 67 19.73 -5.44 2.11
N GLN A 68 18.88 -4.94 3.01
CA GLN A 68 19.30 -4.42 4.33
C GLN A 68 19.75 -5.52 5.30
N LYS A 69 19.27 -6.76 5.16
CA LYS A 69 19.68 -7.90 5.99
C LYS A 69 20.91 -8.63 5.46
N ALA A 70 21.31 -8.37 4.21
CA ALA A 70 22.46 -9.00 3.56
C ALA A 70 23.80 -8.26 3.81
N ILE A 71 23.80 -7.20 4.64
CA ILE A 71 24.97 -6.40 5.00
C ILE A 71 25.43 -6.73 6.42
#